data_AF-A0A2V9YR89-F1
#
_entry.id   AF-A0A2V9YR89-F1
#
_cell.length_a   1.000
_cell.length_b   1.000
_cell.length_c   1.000
_cell.angle_alpha   90.00
_cell.angle_beta   90.00
_cell.angle_gamma   90.00
#
_symmetry.space_group_name_H-M   'P 1'
#
loop_
_entity.id
_entity.type
_entity.pdbx_description
1 polymer ?
#
loop_
_entity_poly.entity_id
_entity_poly.type
_entity_poly.pdbx_seq_one_letter_code
_entity_poly.pdbx_strand_id
1 'polypeptide(L)'
;MLSGQRRFRKPCGSACGGAMAADALVDTGAILALLDRTDRWHRLCVDTFQQLRLPLLTSEAVVTELFHLVGDSRHEMETAWKFLRSGAIRLAVIEDSELPEIQDLMFRHWDRPMDFADATLVYLARREGLITVFTVDQADFGTYRIEGRKRFRIFPATRP
;
A
#
# COMPACT_ATOMS: atom_id res chain seq x y z
N MET A 1 13.32 -42.36 28.58
CA MET A 1 12.14 -42.87 27.85
C MET A 1 11.20 -41.70 27.58
N LEU A 2 10.86 -41.50 26.29
CA LEU A 2 9.68 -40.79 25.72
C LEU A 2 9.52 -39.30 26.07
N SER A 3 10.06 -38.34 25.30
CA SER A 3 9.56 -37.81 24.02
C SER A 3 8.03 -37.70 23.89
N GLY A 4 7.51 -36.49 24.10
CA GLY A 4 6.10 -36.14 23.88
C GLY A 4 5.95 -35.15 22.73
N GLN A 5 6.02 -35.64 21.49
CA GLN A 5 5.66 -34.86 20.29
C GLN A 5 4.14 -34.73 20.19
N ARG A 6 3.60 -33.51 20.32
CA ARG A 6 2.20 -33.23 19.95
C ARG A 6 2.10 -33.11 18.43
N ARG A 7 1.56 -34.16 17.81
CA ARG A 7 1.10 -34.15 16.41
C ARG A 7 -0.08 -33.20 16.28
N PHE A 8 0.09 -32.07 15.58
CA PHE A 8 -1.04 -31.31 15.05
C PHE A 8 -1.47 -31.89 13.69
N ARG A 9 -2.74 -32.30 13.63
CA ARG A 9 -3.42 -32.77 12.41
C ARG A 9 -3.56 -31.60 11.43
N LYS A 10 -3.25 -31.84 10.15
CA LYS A 10 -3.66 -30.95 9.04
C LYS A 10 -5.16 -31.08 8.79
N PRO A 11 -5.91 -30.00 8.58
CA PRO A 11 -7.20 -30.08 7.91
C PRO A 11 -7.00 -30.11 6.39
N CYS A 12 -7.73 -31.02 5.75
CA CYS A 12 -7.95 -31.11 4.30
C CYS A 12 -8.96 -30.05 3.86
N GLY A 13 -8.87 -29.64 2.59
CA GLY A 13 -9.35 -28.36 2.04
C GLY A 13 -10.86 -28.18 1.79
N SER A 14 -11.22 -26.94 1.41
CA SER A 14 -12.26 -26.61 0.42
C SER A 14 -12.29 -25.09 0.13
N ALA A 15 -12.64 -24.75 -1.12
CA ALA A 15 -13.01 -23.45 -1.70
C ALA A 15 -11.92 -22.40 -1.97
N CYS A 16 -11.42 -22.39 -3.21
CA CYS A 16 -10.60 -21.33 -3.79
C CYS A 16 -11.47 -20.11 -4.15
N GLY A 17 -11.74 -19.29 -3.15
CA GLY A 17 -12.18 -17.90 -3.26
C GLY A 17 -11.50 -17.11 -2.15
N GLY A 18 -10.19 -17.31 -1.99
CA GLY A 18 -9.42 -16.79 -0.87
C GLY A 18 -9.06 -15.34 -1.13
N ALA A 19 -9.50 -14.44 -0.24
CA ALA A 19 -8.90 -13.11 -0.09
C ALA A 19 -7.37 -13.26 -0.13
N MET A 20 -6.70 -12.40 -0.89
CA MET A 20 -5.24 -12.46 -0.92
C MET A 20 -4.71 -12.06 0.45
N ALA A 21 -3.73 -12.82 0.95
CA ALA A 21 -2.96 -12.39 2.10
C ALA A 21 -2.29 -11.05 1.75
N ALA A 22 -2.70 -9.98 2.42
CA ALA A 22 -1.94 -8.75 2.39
C ALA A 22 -2.13 -7.94 3.67
N ASP A 23 -1.10 -7.97 4.50
CA ASP A 23 -0.50 -6.73 4.97
C ASP A 23 0.06 -6.03 3.70
N ALA A 24 -0.58 -4.95 3.22
CA ALA A 24 -0.22 -4.25 1.98
C ALA A 24 -0.08 -2.75 2.23
N LEU A 25 0.70 -2.09 1.37
CA LEU A 25 0.78 -0.63 1.31
C LEU A 25 -0.30 -0.07 0.37
N VAL A 26 -0.68 1.19 0.59
CA VAL A 26 -1.52 1.97 -0.33
C VAL A 26 -0.96 3.38 -0.50
N ASP A 27 -0.91 3.84 -1.75
CA ASP A 27 -0.46 5.17 -2.15
C ASP A 27 -1.61 6.15 -2.36
N THR A 28 -1.27 7.39 -2.72
CA THR A 28 -2.25 8.45 -2.96
C THR A 28 -3.11 8.16 -4.18
N GLY A 29 -2.51 7.74 -5.29
CA GLY A 29 -3.21 7.53 -6.55
C GLY A 29 -4.28 6.44 -6.47
N ALA A 30 -4.02 5.34 -5.76
CA ALA A 30 -5.02 4.31 -5.53
C ALA A 30 -6.16 4.78 -4.61
N ILE A 31 -5.87 5.61 -3.60
CA ILE A 31 -6.92 6.21 -2.77
C ILE A 31 -7.80 7.13 -3.62
N LEU A 32 -7.21 8.04 -4.40
CA LEU A 32 -7.95 8.94 -5.28
C LEU A 32 -8.85 8.16 -6.25
N ALA A 33 -8.29 7.13 -6.91
CA ALA A 33 -9.06 6.27 -7.81
C ALA A 33 -10.21 5.53 -7.11
N LEU A 34 -10.07 5.16 -5.83
CA LEU A 34 -11.18 4.58 -5.06
C LEU A 34 -12.31 5.58 -4.79
N LEU A 35 -11.98 6.85 -4.57
CA LEU A 35 -12.94 7.88 -4.17
C LEU A 35 -13.63 8.52 -5.38
N ASP A 36 -12.91 8.71 -6.49
CA ASP A 36 -13.45 9.29 -7.72
C ASP A 36 -14.05 8.22 -8.64
N ARG A 37 -15.37 8.24 -8.80
CA ARG A 37 -16.12 7.31 -9.67
C ARG A 37 -15.84 7.52 -11.15
N THR A 38 -15.28 8.67 -11.52
CA THR A 38 -14.97 9.04 -12.90
C THR A 38 -13.53 8.70 -13.28
N ASP A 39 -12.69 8.34 -12.30
CA ASP A 39 -11.31 7.90 -12.56
C ASP A 39 -11.32 6.61 -13.41
N ARG A 40 -10.47 6.57 -14.44
CA ARG A 40 -10.32 5.40 -15.32
C ARG A 40 -9.92 4.13 -14.57
N TRP A 41 -9.23 4.26 -13.44
CA TRP A 41 -8.81 3.16 -12.57
C TRP A 41 -9.87 2.78 -11.55
N HIS A 42 -10.95 3.55 -11.39
CA HIS A 42 -11.92 3.40 -10.30
C HIS A 42 -12.41 1.96 -10.15
N ARG A 43 -12.91 1.38 -11.25
CA ARG A 43 -13.47 0.02 -11.23
C ARG A 43 -12.43 -1.02 -10.84
N LEU A 44 -11.23 -0.95 -11.41
CA LEU A 44 -10.13 -1.86 -11.09
C LEU A 44 -9.69 -1.72 -9.63
N CYS A 45 -9.64 -0.48 -9.11
CA CYS A 45 -9.28 -0.18 -7.74
C CYS A 45 -10.32 -0.72 -6.76
N VAL A 46 -11.62 -0.51 -7.02
CA VAL A 46 -12.72 -1.06 -6.20
C VAL A 46 -12.68 -2.58 -6.18
N ASP A 47 -12.58 -3.22 -7.34
CA ASP A 47 -12.56 -4.69 -7.45
C ASP A 47 -11.33 -5.29 -6.74
N THR A 48 -10.17 -4.63 -6.84
CA THR A 48 -8.93 -5.02 -6.16
C THR A 48 -9.06 -4.84 -4.65
N PHE A 49 -9.54 -3.68 -4.20
CA PHE A 49 -9.65 -3.33 -2.79
C PHE A 49 -10.56 -4.30 -2.02
N GLN A 50 -11.64 -4.77 -2.65
CA GLN A 50 -12.53 -5.78 -2.08
C GLN A 50 -11.85 -7.14 -1.83
N GLN A 51 -10.72 -7.41 -2.50
CA GLN A 51 -9.97 -8.68 -2.39
C GLN A 51 -8.76 -8.58 -1.45
N LEU A 52 -8.38 -7.35 -1.05
CA LEU A 52 -7.28 -7.12 -0.13
C LEU A 52 -7.70 -7.35 1.32
N ARG A 53 -6.76 -7.83 2.14
CA ARG A 53 -6.93 -7.87 3.58
C ARG A 53 -6.70 -6.47 4.15
N LEU A 54 -7.62 -6.01 4.99
CA LEU A 54 -7.56 -4.70 5.64
C LEU A 54 -7.10 -4.84 7.10
N PRO A 55 -6.50 -3.79 7.71
CA PRO A 55 -6.22 -2.48 7.11
C PRO A 55 -4.98 -2.48 6.20
N LEU A 56 -4.99 -1.64 5.16
CA LEU A 56 -3.78 -1.31 4.40
C LEU A 56 -2.92 -0.33 5.19
N LEU A 57 -1.61 -0.37 5.00
CA LEU A 57 -0.65 0.54 5.62
C LEU A 57 -0.33 1.73 4.70
N THR A 58 -0.21 2.91 5.28
CA THR A 58 0.25 4.11 4.54
C THR A 58 1.01 5.04 5.50
N SER A 59 1.49 6.19 5.00
CA SER A 59 2.20 7.20 5.80
C SER A 59 1.44 8.54 5.86
N GLU A 60 1.84 9.43 6.77
CA GLU A 60 1.35 10.80 6.82
C GLU A 60 1.69 11.59 5.55
N ALA A 61 2.79 11.27 4.87
CA ALA A 61 3.18 11.91 3.61
C ALA A 61 2.17 11.61 2.49
N VAL A 62 1.75 10.35 2.35
CA VAL A 62 0.70 9.93 1.41
C VAL A 62 -0.64 10.61 1.74
N VAL A 63 -1.00 10.68 3.03
CA VAL A 63 -2.25 11.37 3.42
C VAL A 63 -2.17 12.88 3.16
N THR A 64 -0.99 13.49 3.32
CA THR A 64 -0.76 14.90 3.00
C THR A 64 -0.95 15.15 1.50
N GLU A 65 -0.36 14.30 0.66
CA GLU A 65 -0.52 14.38 -0.79
C GLU A 65 -1.97 14.14 -1.22
N LEU A 66 -2.66 13.17 -0.61
CA LEU A 66 -4.09 12.95 -0.83
C LEU A 66 -4.89 14.23 -0.62
N PHE A 67 -4.72 14.94 0.50
CA PHE A 67 -5.44 16.19 0.75
C PHE A 67 -4.96 17.36 -0.11
N HIS A 68 -3.78 17.27 -0.71
CA HIS A 68 -3.35 18.21 -1.73
C HIS A 68 -4.04 17.97 -3.09
N LEU A 69 -4.45 16.72 -3.37
CA LEU A 69 -4.97 16.31 -4.68
C LEU A 69 -6.48 16.06 -4.74
N VAL A 70 -7.15 15.76 -3.61
CA VAL A 70 -8.55 15.30 -3.57
C VAL A 70 -9.60 16.35 -3.98
N GLY A 71 -9.17 17.52 -4.47
CA GLY A 71 -10.04 18.61 -4.90
C GLY A 71 -10.48 19.52 -3.75
N ASP A 72 -11.05 20.66 -4.10
CA ASP A 72 -11.40 21.74 -3.16
C ASP A 72 -12.87 21.70 -2.70
N SER A 73 -13.68 20.75 -3.19
CA SER A 73 -15.08 20.70 -2.78
C SER A 73 -15.22 20.08 -1.39
N ARG A 74 -16.15 20.63 -0.60
CA ARG A 74 -16.51 20.07 0.71
C ARG A 74 -16.89 18.58 0.62
N HIS A 75 -17.53 18.18 -0.47
CA HIS A 75 -17.97 16.80 -0.67
C HIS A 75 -16.79 15.84 -0.84
N GLU A 76 -15.78 16.22 -1.63
CA GLU A 76 -14.59 15.40 -1.85
C GLU A 76 -13.77 15.28 -0.57
N MET A 77 -13.55 16.41 0.13
CA MET A 77 -12.86 16.40 1.43
C MET A 77 -13.57 15.52 2.46
N GLU A 78 -14.90 15.63 2.58
CA GLU A 78 -15.69 14.77 3.49
C GLU A 78 -15.60 13.29 3.10
N THR A 79 -15.51 12.99 1.81
CA THR A 79 -15.35 11.63 1.28
C THR A 79 -13.98 11.04 1.63
N ALA A 80 -12.91 11.82 1.46
CA ALA A 80 -11.56 11.44 1.89
C ALA A 80 -11.49 11.17 3.41
N TRP A 81 -12.07 12.06 4.22
CA TRP A 81 -12.13 11.88 5.68
C TRP A 81 -12.93 10.65 6.09
N LYS A 82 -14.07 10.37 5.44
CA LYS A 82 -14.85 9.15 5.70
C LYS A 82 -14.03 7.90 5.39
N PHE A 83 -13.27 7.90 4.29
CA PHE A 83 -12.39 6.79 3.95
C PHE A 83 -11.28 6.60 4.99
N LEU A 84 -10.57 7.67 5.36
CA LEU A 84 -9.52 7.62 6.39
C LEU A 84 -10.03 7.12 7.74
N ARG A 85 -11.26 7.49 8.12
CA ARG A 85 -11.89 7.09 9.38
C ARG A 85 -12.58 5.73 9.33
N SER A 86 -12.63 5.07 8.16
CA SER A 86 -13.31 3.79 8.01
C SER A 86 -12.59 2.62 8.70
N GLY A 87 -11.31 2.80 9.06
CA GLY A 87 -10.45 1.72 9.54
C GLY A 87 -9.91 0.82 8.42
N ALA A 88 -10.20 1.12 7.15
CA ALA A 88 -9.68 0.37 6.02
C ALA A 88 -8.19 0.63 5.75
N ILE A 89 -7.66 1.77 6.22
CA ILE A 89 -6.24 2.08 6.18
C ILE A 89 -5.73 2.47 7.57
N ARG A 90 -4.45 2.22 7.82
CA ARG A 90 -3.72 2.54 9.04
C ARG A 90 -2.51 3.40 8.67
N LEU A 91 -2.35 4.53 9.35
CA LEU A 91 -1.14 5.34 9.23
C LEU A 91 -0.03 4.72 10.09
N ALA A 92 1.13 4.54 9.47
CA ALA A 92 2.38 4.21 10.14
C ALA A 92 3.18 5.49 10.38
N VAL A 93 3.60 5.68 11.63
CA VAL A 93 4.48 6.78 12.01
C VAL A 93 5.84 6.58 11.37
N ILE A 94 6.38 7.66 10.83
CA ILE A 94 7.80 7.80 10.47
C ILE A 94 8.49 8.63 11.56
N GLU A 95 9.52 8.06 12.17
CA GLU A 95 10.30 8.71 13.22
C GLU A 95 11.45 9.53 12.62
N ASP A 96 11.91 10.57 13.34
CA ASP A 96 13.03 11.42 12.92
C ASP A 96 14.31 10.60 12.63
N SER A 97 14.56 9.56 13.43
CA SER A 97 15.70 8.65 13.24
C SER A 97 15.65 7.83 11.96
N GLU A 98 14.49 7.76 11.29
CA GLU A 98 14.29 7.01 10.05
C GLU A 98 14.53 7.87 8.79
N LEU A 99 14.55 9.21 8.94
CA LEU A 99 14.74 10.14 7.83
C LEU A 99 16.05 9.95 7.05
N PRO A 100 17.21 9.62 7.66
CA PRO A 100 18.43 9.37 6.90
C PRO A 100 18.30 8.21 5.89
N GLU A 101 17.51 7.19 6.22
CA GLU A 101 17.30 6.05 5.32
C GLU A 101 16.34 6.39 4.17
N ILE A 102 15.34 7.23 4.45
CA ILE A 102 14.43 7.77 3.43
C ILE A 102 15.18 8.70 2.47
N GLN A 103 16.06 9.55 2.99
CA GLN A 103 16.94 10.40 2.18
C GLN A 103 17.83 9.57 1.25
N ASP A 104 18.44 8.49 1.77
CA ASP A 104 19.26 7.58 0.95
C ASP A 104 18.46 6.89 -0.17
N LEU A 105 17.20 6.51 0.10
CA LEU A 105 16.30 5.99 -0.93
C LEU A 105 16.09 7.01 -2.05
N MET A 106 15.74 8.25 -1.69
CA MET A 106 15.51 9.32 -2.67
C MET A 106 16.79 9.62 -3.48
N PHE A 107 17.95 9.62 -2.83
CA PHE A 107 19.23 9.87 -3.50
C PHE A 107 19.58 8.77 -4.51
N ARG A 108 19.34 7.50 -4.17
CA ARG A 108 19.58 6.36 -5.08
C ARG A 108 18.67 6.36 -6.31
N HIS A 109 17.51 7.00 -6.21
CA HIS A 109 16.54 7.13 -7.29
C HIS A 109 16.58 8.52 -7.94
N TRP A 110 17.68 9.26 -7.84
CA TRP A 110 17.78 10.62 -8.38
C TRP A 110 17.54 10.72 -9.89
N ASP A 111 17.85 9.67 -10.65
CA ASP A 111 17.64 9.58 -12.10
C ASP A 111 16.16 9.41 -12.50
N ARG A 112 15.29 9.04 -11.54
CA ARG A 112 13.83 8.99 -11.66
C ARG A 112 13.21 9.50 -10.36
N PRO A 113 12.88 10.80 -10.27
CA PRO A 113 12.54 11.45 -9.01
C PRO A 113 11.52 10.64 -8.21
N MET A 114 11.99 10.01 -7.15
CA MET A 114 11.15 9.41 -6.11
C MET A 114 10.70 10.56 -5.22
N ASP A 115 9.41 10.78 -5.12
CA ASP A 115 8.88 11.76 -4.18
C ASP A 115 8.98 11.23 -2.73
N PHE A 116 8.71 12.13 -1.78
CA PHE A 116 8.81 11.79 -0.36
C PHE A 116 7.73 10.78 0.08
N ALA A 117 6.53 10.82 -0.51
CA ALA A 117 5.46 9.89 -0.17
C ALA A 117 5.84 8.46 -0.59
N ASP A 118 6.30 8.27 -1.82
CA ASP A 118 6.82 7.00 -2.32
C ASP A 118 8.01 6.50 -1.51
N ALA A 119 8.96 7.39 -1.18
CA ALA A 119 10.10 7.03 -0.34
C ALA A 119 9.68 6.49 1.03
N THR A 120 8.66 7.10 1.66
CA THR A 120 8.11 6.59 2.93
C THR A 120 7.44 5.22 2.74
N LEU A 121 6.73 4.97 1.64
CA LEU A 121 6.13 3.67 1.37
C LEU A 121 7.18 2.58 1.12
N VAL A 122 8.25 2.88 0.36
CA VAL A 122 9.35 1.95 0.15
C VAL A 122 10.09 1.64 1.46
N TYR A 123 10.26 2.66 2.31
CA TYR A 123 10.81 2.49 3.65
C TYR A 123 9.93 1.58 4.52
N LEU A 124 8.62 1.86 4.58
CA LEU A 124 7.66 1.06 5.34
C LEU A 124 7.57 -0.38 4.82
N ALA A 125 7.65 -0.59 3.50
CA ALA A 125 7.71 -1.92 2.90
C ALA A 125 8.83 -2.76 3.51
N ARG A 126 10.01 -2.16 3.64
CA ARG A 126 11.16 -2.80 4.26
C ARG A 126 10.97 -3.00 5.76
N ARG A 127 10.56 -1.95 6.49
CA ARG A 127 10.43 -1.98 7.96
C ARG A 127 9.42 -3.03 8.42
N GLU A 128 8.31 -3.14 7.72
CA GLU A 128 7.17 -3.99 8.09
C GLU A 128 7.16 -5.33 7.34
N GLY A 129 8.15 -5.59 6.48
CA GLY A 129 8.26 -6.82 5.69
C GLY A 129 7.17 -6.97 4.62
N LEU A 130 6.59 -5.88 4.14
CA LEU A 130 5.52 -5.87 3.15
C LEU A 130 6.11 -5.90 1.74
N ILE A 131 5.56 -6.76 0.89
CA ILE A 131 5.96 -6.85 -0.52
C ILE A 131 4.82 -6.47 -1.47
N THR A 132 3.65 -6.11 -0.96
CA THR A 132 2.47 -5.80 -1.77
C THR A 132 2.17 -4.32 -1.66
N VAL A 133 1.92 -3.67 -2.80
CA VAL A 133 1.52 -2.27 -2.87
C VAL A 133 0.29 -2.15 -3.77
N PHE A 134 -0.69 -1.38 -3.30
CA PHE A 134 -1.87 -0.97 -4.04
C PHE A 134 -1.64 0.46 -4.56
N THR A 135 -1.41 0.58 -5.86
CA THR A 135 -0.96 1.80 -6.54
C THR A 135 -1.40 1.81 -8.01
N VAL A 136 -1.71 3.00 -8.52
CA VAL A 136 -1.93 3.23 -9.97
C VAL A 136 -0.63 3.62 -10.69
N ASP A 137 0.40 4.05 -9.94
CA ASP A 137 1.73 4.45 -10.42
C ASP A 137 2.65 3.22 -10.57
N GLN A 138 2.16 2.26 -11.35
CA GLN A 138 2.81 0.96 -11.53
C GLN A 138 4.21 1.04 -12.15
N ALA A 139 4.52 2.12 -12.86
CA ALA A 139 5.84 2.32 -13.48
C ALA A 139 6.92 2.60 -12.42
N ASP A 140 6.59 3.42 -11.43
CA ASP A 140 7.51 3.86 -10.39
C ASP A 140 7.73 2.73 -9.38
N PHE A 141 6.66 2.15 -8.84
CA PHE A 141 6.76 0.95 -8.00
C PHE A 141 7.30 -0.28 -8.73
N GLY A 142 7.20 -0.33 -10.06
CA GLY A 142 7.86 -1.35 -10.90
C GLY A 142 9.38 -1.18 -10.94
N THR A 143 9.88 0.02 -10.70
CA THR A 143 11.31 0.37 -10.67
C THR A 143 11.90 0.21 -9.26
N TYR A 144 11.16 0.61 -8.23
CA TYR A 144 11.63 0.56 -6.84
C TYR A 144 11.91 -0.85 -6.34
N ARG A 145 12.81 -0.95 -5.36
CA ARG A 145 13.26 -2.24 -4.80
C ARG A 145 13.30 -2.21 -3.28
N ILE A 146 12.65 -3.19 -2.67
CA ILE A 146 12.74 -3.43 -1.22
C ILE A 146 14.09 -4.09 -0.92
N GLU A 147 14.83 -3.54 0.05
CA GLU A 147 16.24 -3.93 0.33
C GLU A 147 17.14 -3.88 -0.91
N GLY A 148 16.82 -3.02 -1.91
CA GLY A 148 17.60 -2.90 -3.15
C GLY A 148 17.49 -4.09 -4.13
N ARG A 149 16.72 -5.13 -3.81
CA ARG A 149 16.65 -6.35 -4.65
C ARG A 149 15.24 -6.90 -4.90
N LYS A 150 14.34 -6.84 -3.92
CA LYS A 150 13.01 -7.46 -4.04
C LYS A 150 12.07 -6.51 -4.78
N ARG A 151 11.29 -7.06 -5.72
CA ARG A 151 10.25 -6.30 -6.43
C ARG A 151 8.97 -6.26 -5.62
N PHE A 152 8.23 -5.17 -5.75
CA PHE A 152 6.85 -5.10 -5.30
C PHE A 152 5.94 -6.04 -6.11
N ARG A 153 4.96 -6.63 -5.43
CA ARG A 153 3.75 -7.18 -6.01
C ARG A 153 2.74 -6.04 -6.08
N ILE A 154 2.54 -5.54 -7.30
CA ILE A 154 1.73 -4.35 -7.56
C ILE A 154 0.29 -4.76 -7.87
N PHE A 155 -0.66 -4.08 -7.25
CA PHE A 155 -2.08 -4.16 -7.58
C PHE A 155 -2.66 -2.77 -7.86
N PRO A 156 -3.68 -2.65 -8.75
CA PRO A 156 -4.27 -3.71 -9.58
C PRO A 156 -3.26 -4.34 -10.55
N ALA A 157 -3.43 -5.63 -10.89
CA ALA A 157 -2.46 -6.35 -11.74
C ALA A 157 -2.55 -5.97 -13.23
N THR A 158 -3.67 -5.41 -13.65
CA THR A 158 -3.93 -4.96 -15.02
C THR A 158 -3.98 -3.44 -15.09
N ARG A 159 -3.80 -2.89 -16.30
CA ARG A 159 -3.99 -1.47 -16.59
C ARG A 159 -5.29 -1.27 -17.38
N PRO A 160 -6.02 -0.16 -17.17
CA PRO A 160 -7.18 0.19 -17.97
C PRO A 160 -6.81 0.53 -19.42
#